data_AF-A0A496ZMG3-F1
#
_entry.id   AF-A0A496ZMG3-F1
#
_cell.length_a   1.000
_cell.length_b   1.000
_cell.length_c   1.000
_cell.angle_alpha   90.00
_cell.angle_beta   90.00
_cell.angle_gamma   90.00
#
_symmetry.space_group_name_H-M   'P 1'
#
loop_
_entity.id
_entity.type
_entity.pdbx_description
1 polymer ?
#
loop_
_entity_poly.entity_id
_entity_poly.type
_entity_poly.pdbx_seq_one_letter_code
_entity_poly.pdbx_strand_id
1 'polypeptide(L)' 'KSGSWFSYGETKIGQGSEKVKAFLQENLEIKTEIEKQVKEILGLIKDEDDEDKTKK' A
#
# COMPACT_ATOMS: atom_id res chain seq x y z
N LYS A 1 -0.98 -26.36 4.67
CA LYS A 1 -1.61 -25.22 3.97
C LYS A 1 -0.82 -23.98 4.31
N SER A 2 0.09 -23.55 3.42
CA SER A 2 0.87 -22.33 3.62
C SER A 2 -0.09 -21.14 3.59
N GLY A 3 -0.22 -20.43 4.71
CA GLY A 3 -1.10 -19.26 4.80
C GLY A 3 -0.62 -18.13 3.88
N SER A 4 -1.53 -17.23 3.54
CA SER A 4 -1.22 -16.07 2.69
C SER A 4 -0.16 -15.19 3.34
N TRP A 5 1.02 -15.15 2.72
CA TRP A 5 2.10 -14.23 3.07
C TRP A 5 1.91 -12.92 2.29
N PHE A 6 1.99 -11.80 3.00
CA PHE A 6 1.87 -10.46 2.43
C PHE A 6 3.22 -9.74 2.50
N SER A 7 3.58 -9.13 1.38
CA SER A 7 4.78 -8.31 1.21
C SER A 7 4.38 -7.05 0.45
N TYR A 8 5.01 -5.92 0.78
CA TYR A 8 4.84 -4.66 0.10
C TYR A 8 6.21 -4.15 -0.36
N GLY A 9 6.41 -4.11 -1.67
CA GLY A 9 7.74 -3.92 -2.28
C GLY A 9 8.74 -4.95 -1.75
N GLU A 10 9.80 -4.46 -1.12
CA GLU A 10 10.85 -5.27 -0.50
C GLU A 10 10.57 -5.59 0.99
N THR A 11 9.54 -4.96 1.56
CA THR A 11 9.22 -5.12 2.98
C THR A 11 8.25 -6.28 3.18
N LYS A 12 8.64 -7.25 4.01
CA LYS A 12 7.76 -8.34 4.42
C LYS A 12 6.85 -7.86 5.54
N ILE A 13 5.54 -7.88 5.29
CA ILE A 13 4.53 -7.44 6.26
C ILE A 13 4.20 -8.59 7.22
N GLY A 14 3.98 -9.79 6.68
CA GLY A 14 3.75 -10.98 7.48
C GLY A 14 2.69 -11.91 6.92
N GLN A 15 2.38 -12.95 7.67
CA GLN A 15 1.39 -13.96 7.30
C GLN A 15 0.03 -13.63 7.94
N GLY A 16 -1.03 -13.58 7.12
CA GLY A 16 -2.39 -13.32 7.58
C GLY A 16 -2.78 -11.84 7.69
N SER A 17 -4.08 -11.58 7.61
CA SER A 17 -4.67 -10.23 7.59
C SER A 17 -4.46 -9.46 8.90
N GLU A 18 -4.36 -10.13 10.03
CA GLU A 18 -4.13 -9.48 11.34
C GLU A 18 -2.77 -8.81 11.41
N LYS A 19 -1.70 -9.49 10.94
CA LYS A 19 -0.35 -8.90 10.90
C LYS A 19 -0.27 -7.74 9.92
N VAL A 20 -0.94 -7.86 8.78
CA VAL A 20 -1.05 -6.76 7.81
C VAL A 20 -1.76 -5.55 8.42
N LYS A 21 -2.89 -5.77 9.10
CA LYS A 21 -3.64 -4.68 9.74
C LYS A 21 -2.81 -3.96 10.79
N ALA A 22 -2.12 -4.70 11.66
CA ALA A 22 -1.23 -4.10 12.67
C ALA A 22 -0.13 -3.27 12.01
N PHE A 23 0.55 -3.81 11.01
CA PHE A 23 1.61 -3.11 10.28
C PHE A 23 1.11 -1.80 9.63
N LEU A 24 -0.07 -1.82 9.00
CA LEU A 24 -0.67 -0.62 8.40
C LEU A 24 -1.13 0.41 9.44
N GLN A 25 -1.49 -0.02 10.65
CA GLN A 25 -1.82 0.90 11.74
C GLN A 25 -0.57 1.57 12.31
N GLU A 26 0.54 0.83 12.40
CA GLU A 26 1.83 1.36 12.85
C GLU A 26 2.50 2.25 11.79
N ASN A 27 2.28 1.96 10.50
CA ASN A 27 2.89 2.67 9.38
C ASN A 27 1.82 3.41 8.54
N LEU A 28 1.36 4.55 9.05
CA LEU A 28 0.32 5.37 8.41
C LEU A 28 0.74 5.89 7.01
N GLU A 29 2.03 6.15 6.80
CA GLU A 29 2.58 6.54 5.49
C GLU A 29 2.38 5.42 4.47
N ILE A 30 2.80 4.20 4.80
CA ILE A 30 2.65 3.02 3.93
C ILE A 30 1.17 2.71 3.69
N LYS A 31 0.32 2.86 4.72
CA LYS A 31 -1.12 2.69 4.57
C LYS A 31 -1.70 3.65 3.53
N THR A 32 -1.32 4.93 3.59
CA THR A 32 -1.82 5.95 2.67
C THR A 32 -1.34 5.68 1.24
N GLU A 33 -0.07 5.32 1.08
CA GLU A 33 0.54 4.93 -0.19
C GLU A 33 -0.18 3.72 -0.83
N ILE A 34 -0.40 2.65 -0.05
CA ILE A 34 -1.13 1.46 -0.53
C ILE A 34 -2.58 1.82 -0.86
N GLU A 35 -3.24 2.62 -0.03
CA GLU A 35 -4.62 3.05 -0.29
C GLU A 35 -4.72 3.84 -1.59
N LYS A 36 -3.77 4.74 -1.86
CA LYS A 36 -3.70 5.50 -3.12
C LYS A 36 -3.51 4.55 -4.30
N GLN A 37 -2.48 3.70 -4.28
CA GLN A 37 -2.23 2.73 -5.35
C GLN A 37 -3.41 1.80 -5.61
N VAL A 38 -4.06 1.30 -4.56
CA VAL A 38 -5.24 0.42 -4.71
C VAL A 38 -6.40 1.19 -5.35
N LYS A 39 -6.65 2.43 -4.95
CA LYS A 39 -7.69 3.27 -5.55
C LYS A 39 -7.37 3.64 -7.01
N GLU A 40 -6.11 3.86 -7.35
CA GLU A 40 -5.64 4.09 -8.72
C GLU A 40 -5.87 2.86 -9.60
N ILE A 41 -5.46 1.68 -9.14
CA ILE A 41 -5.67 0.40 -9.86
C ILE A 41 -7.15 0.10 -10.06
N LEU A 42 -7.98 0.41 -9.04
CA LEU A 42 -9.43 0.26 -9.12
C LEU A 42 -10.10 1.34 -9.99
N GLY A 43 -9.35 2.34 -10.47
CA GLY A 43 -9.87 3.46 -11.25
C GLY A 43 -10.84 4.35 -10.48
N LEU A 44 -10.79 4.29 -9.13
CA LEU A 44 -11.61 5.10 -8.22
C LEU A 44 -11.05 6.50 -8.03
N ILE A 45 -9.73 6.64 -8.20
CA ILE A 45 -9.06 7.92 -8.35
C ILE A 45 -8.53 7.96 -9.78
N LYS A 46 -8.91 9.00 -10.50
CA LYS A 46 -8.49 9.27 -11.87
C LYS A 46 -8.10 10.75 -11.91
N ASP A 47 -7.23 11.13 -10.98
CA ASP A 47 -6.81 12.52 -10.84
C ASP A 47 -5.46 12.69 -11.51
N GLU A 48 -5.44 13.69 -12.38
CA GLU A 48 -4.33 14.33 -13.06
C GLU A 48 -3.31 14.96 -12.08
N ASP A 49 -2.86 14.19 -11.09
CA ASP A 49 -1.84 14.59 -10.10
C ASP A 49 -0.60 13.70 -10.26
N ASP A 50 -0.07 13.70 -11.49
CA ASP A 50 1.32 13.35 -11.81
C ASP A 50 2.26 14.57 -11.62
N GLU A 51 1.81 15.65 -10.97
CA GLU A 51 2.62 16.87 -10.77
C GLU A 51 3.26 16.98 -9.38
N ASP A 52 3.94 15.93 -8.88
CA ASP A 52 5.07 16.12 -7.94
C ASP A 52 6.01 14.91 -7.80
N LYS A 53 6.61 14.41 -8.90
CA LYS A 53 7.90 13.66 -8.82
C LYS A 53 8.92 13.99 -9.91
N THR A 54 8.76 15.10 -10.63
CA THR A 54 9.86 15.68 -11.43
C THR A 54 9.76 17.21 -11.46
N LYS A 55 10.34 17.88 -10.46
CA LYS A 55 10.81 19.26 -10.60
C LYS A 55 12.09 19.46 -9.80
N LYS A 56 13.19 19.42 -10.57
CA LYS A 56 14.51 20.03 -10.39
C LYS A 56 15.64 19.18 -9.81
#